data_AF-A0A8T1T6Q9-F1
#
_entry.id   AF-A0A8T1T6Q9-F1
#
_cell.length_a   1.000
_cell.length_b   1.000
_cell.length_c   1.000
_cell.angle_alpha   90.00
_cell.angle_beta   90.00
_cell.angle_gamma   90.00
#
_symmetry.space_group_name_H-M   'P 1'
#
loop_
_entity.id
_entity.type
_entity.pdbx_description
1 polymer ?
#
loop_
_entity_poly.entity_id
_entity_poly.type
_entity_poly.pdbx_seq_one_letter_code
_entity_poly.pdbx_strand_id
1 'polypeptide(L)'
;CGTGRAVGGRRGMIQRHQLVQSVLQELQEATECFGLEGLTSAALEAERTLSSFSLPSYCGRQFQEELEVDRVARSLYPEDAPSNMLPLVCKGEGNHLFEAASVLLWGNPSLSLELQV
;
A
#
# COMPACT_ATOMS: atom_id res chain seq x y z
N CYS A 1 -28.95 -21.88 -18.82
CA CYS A 1 -27.65 -21.58 -19.46
C CYS A 1 -26.66 -21.21 -18.37
N GLY A 2 -25.52 -21.85 -18.13
CA GLY A 2 -24.86 -23.00 -18.71
C GLY A 2 -23.58 -23.28 -17.89
N THR A 3 -23.24 -24.55 -17.75
CA THR A 3 -21.90 -25.14 -17.54
C THR A 3 -20.99 -24.62 -16.42
N GLY A 4 -20.77 -25.50 -15.43
CA GLY A 4 -19.69 -25.39 -14.46
C GLY A 4 -18.32 -25.30 -15.13
N ARG A 5 -17.46 -24.44 -14.56
CA ARG A 5 -16.10 -24.22 -15.03
C ARG A 5 -15.13 -24.74 -13.98
N ALA A 6 -14.58 -25.92 -14.23
CA ALA A 6 -13.37 -26.38 -13.57
C ALA A 6 -12.21 -25.48 -14.04
N VAL A 7 -11.66 -24.65 -13.15
CA VAL A 7 -10.43 -23.90 -13.43
C VAL A 7 -9.26 -24.72 -12.89
N GLY A 8 -8.79 -25.63 -13.75
CA GLY A 8 -7.51 -26.30 -13.59
C GLY A 8 -6.35 -25.30 -13.71
N GLY A 9 -5.40 -25.44 -12.80
CA GLY A 9 -4.27 -24.54 -12.62
C GLY A 9 -3.42 -24.36 -13.88
N ARG A 10 -3.20 -23.09 -14.23
CA ARG A 10 -2.01 -22.62 -14.94
C ARG A 10 -1.49 -21.41 -14.19
N ARG A 11 -0.50 -21.64 -13.33
CA ARG A 11 0.22 -20.62 -12.55
C ARG A 11 1.21 -19.88 -13.47
N GLY A 12 0.70 -19.27 -14.54
CA GLY A 12 1.43 -18.28 -15.33
C GLY A 12 1.35 -16.94 -14.63
N MET A 13 2.40 -16.13 -14.67
CA MET A 13 2.43 -14.80 -14.08
C MET A 13 1.29 -13.95 -14.66
N ILE A 14 0.13 -13.94 -14.00
CA ILE A 14 -0.88 -12.91 -14.23
C ILE A 14 -0.19 -11.61 -13.82
N GLN A 15 -0.07 -10.66 -14.74
CA GLN A 15 0.43 -9.34 -14.39
C GLN A 15 -0.46 -8.81 -13.25
N ARG A 16 0.15 -8.35 -12.14
CA ARG A 16 -0.60 -7.85 -10.96
C ARG A 16 -1.78 -6.96 -11.35
N HIS A 17 -1.59 -6.12 -12.37
CA HIS A 17 -2.62 -5.27 -12.93
C HIS A 17 -3.85 -6.03 -13.43
N GLN A 18 -3.68 -7.11 -14.20
CA GLN A 18 -4.77 -7.92 -14.71
C GLN A 18 -5.53 -8.63 -13.58
N LEU A 19 -4.82 -9.07 -12.54
CA LEU A 19 -5.46 -9.67 -11.37
C LEU A 19 -6.29 -8.65 -10.60
N VAL A 20 -5.73 -7.46 -10.35
CA VAL A 20 -6.46 -6.37 -9.67
C VAL A 20 -7.70 -5.95 -10.48
N GLN A 21 -7.58 -5.83 -11.80
CA GLN A 21 -8.72 -5.52 -12.66
C GLN A 21 -9.79 -6.60 -12.61
N SER A 22 -9.41 -7.87 -12.63
CA SER A 22 -10.35 -8.98 -12.53
C SER A 22 -11.12 -8.96 -11.20
N VAL A 23 -10.41 -8.74 -10.09
CA VAL A 23 -11.03 -8.66 -8.75
C VAL A 23 -11.97 -7.46 -8.65
N LEU A 24 -11.57 -6.30 -9.18
CA LEU A 24 -12.42 -5.11 -9.19
C LEU A 24 -13.69 -5.31 -10.01
N GLN A 25 -13.56 -5.92 -11.19
CA GLN A 25 -14.69 -6.22 -12.05
C GLN A 25 -15.67 -7.18 -11.36
N GLU A 26 -15.17 -8.25 -10.75
CA GLU A 26 -15.99 -9.23 -10.05
C GLU A 26 -16.76 -8.62 -8.86
N LEU A 27 -16.11 -7.76 -8.07
CA LEU A 27 -16.77 -7.03 -6.98
C LEU A 27 -17.82 -6.05 -7.48
N GLN A 28 -17.55 -5.37 -8.60
CA GLN A 28 -18.51 -4.46 -9.22
C GLN A 28 -19.74 -5.22 -9.72
N GLU A 29 -19.54 -6.32 -10.45
CA GLU A 29 -20.62 -7.19 -10.90
C GLU A 29 -21.44 -7.74 -9.72
N ALA A 30 -20.77 -8.19 -8.65
CA ALA A 30 -21.40 -8.65 -7.41
C ALA A 30 -22.32 -7.58 -6.78
N THR A 31 -21.86 -6.32 -6.78
CA THR A 31 -22.60 -5.17 -6.24
C THR A 31 -23.85 -4.85 -7.09
N GLU A 32 -23.73 -4.95 -8.41
CA GLU A 32 -24.79 -4.58 -9.35
C GLU A 32 -25.83 -5.68 -9.57
N CYS A 33 -25.43 -6.96 -9.51
CA CYS A 33 -26.25 -8.08 -9.99
C CYS A 33 -26.61 -9.15 -8.94
N PHE A 34 -25.85 -9.29 -7.84
CA PHE A 34 -25.92 -10.51 -7.01
C PHE A 34 -26.35 -10.28 -5.55
N GLY A 35 -26.64 -9.03 -5.17
CA GLY A 35 -27.11 -8.69 -3.83
C GLY A 35 -26.06 -8.95 -2.74
N LEU A 36 -26.49 -8.89 -1.47
CA LEU A 36 -25.57 -8.87 -0.33
C LEU A 36 -24.81 -10.19 -0.14
N GLU A 37 -25.45 -11.34 -0.38
CA GLU A 37 -24.79 -12.65 -0.30
C GLU A 37 -23.74 -12.85 -1.41
N GLY A 38 -24.07 -12.46 -2.65
CA GLY A 38 -23.13 -12.50 -3.77
C GLY A 38 -21.95 -11.57 -3.57
N LEU A 39 -22.20 -10.35 -3.09
CA LEU A 39 -21.16 -9.39 -2.72
C LEU A 39 -20.26 -9.92 -1.60
N THR A 40 -20.83 -10.54 -0.57
CA THR A 40 -20.05 -11.10 0.54
C THR A 40 -19.16 -12.24 0.06
N SER A 41 -19.67 -13.11 -0.83
CA SER A 41 -18.87 -14.18 -1.43
C SER A 41 -17.73 -13.63 -2.28
N ALA A 42 -18.01 -12.66 -3.16
CA ALA A 42 -16.99 -12.02 -4.00
C ALA A 42 -15.93 -11.29 -3.17
N ALA A 43 -16.32 -10.64 -2.06
CA ALA A 43 -15.39 -10.01 -1.13
C ALA A 43 -14.44 -11.02 -0.46
N LEU A 44 -14.95 -12.17 -0.02
CA LEU A 44 -14.12 -13.23 0.56
C LEU A 44 -13.16 -13.83 -0.47
N GLU A 45 -13.59 -13.97 -1.72
CA GLU A 45 -12.74 -14.49 -2.80
C GLU A 45 -11.66 -13.49 -3.22
N ALA A 46 -12.01 -12.20 -3.26
CA ALA A 46 -11.06 -11.11 -3.43
C ALA A 46 -10.00 -11.11 -2.33
N GLU A 47 -10.39 -11.23 -1.06
CA GLU A 47 -9.47 -11.29 0.08
C GLU A 47 -8.50 -12.47 -0.03
N ARG A 48 -9.01 -13.67 -0.32
CA ARG A 48 -8.18 -14.88 -0.53
C ARG A 48 -7.21 -14.72 -1.69
N THR A 49 -7.66 -14.12 -2.78
CA THR A 49 -6.84 -13.89 -3.96
C THR A 49 -5.73 -12.88 -3.68
N LEU A 50 -6.08 -11.75 -3.05
CA LEU A 50 -5.17 -10.64 -2.75
C LEU A 50 -4.20 -10.95 -1.59
N SER A 51 -4.60 -11.75 -0.60
CA SER A 51 -3.74 -12.14 0.53
C SER A 51 -2.51 -12.96 0.13
N SER A 52 -2.55 -13.62 -1.02
CA SER A 52 -1.38 -14.31 -1.58
C SER A 52 -0.27 -13.36 -2.05
N PHE A 53 -0.61 -12.07 -2.23
CA PHE A 53 0.35 -11.03 -2.52
C PHE A 53 0.85 -10.46 -1.20
N SER A 54 2.14 -10.66 -0.93
CA SER A 54 2.80 -9.98 0.17
C SER A 54 2.69 -8.48 -0.06
N LEU A 55 1.84 -7.83 0.73
CA LEU A 55 2.00 -6.40 0.93
C LEU A 55 3.33 -6.21 1.67
N PRO A 56 4.08 -5.17 1.33
CA PRO A 56 5.22 -4.76 2.13
C PRO A 56 4.70 -4.59 3.55
N SER A 57 5.29 -5.36 4.47
CA SER A 57 4.96 -5.21 5.89
C SER A 57 5.26 -3.75 6.25
N TYR A 58 4.23 -3.01 6.66
CA TYR A 58 4.44 -1.68 7.24
C TYR A 58 5.27 -1.85 8.52
N CYS A 59 6.58 -1.64 8.42
CA CYS A 59 7.53 -1.73 9.53
C CYS A 59 7.47 -0.46 10.38
N GLY A 60 6.28 -0.05 10.84
CA GLY A 60 6.10 1.15 11.66
C GLY A 60 6.89 1.14 12.98
N ARG A 61 7.37 -0.03 13.45
CA ARG A 61 8.16 -0.16 14.69
C ARG A 61 9.68 -0.14 14.50
N GLN A 62 10.23 -0.66 13.41
CA GLN A 62 11.68 -0.59 13.16
C GLN A 62 12.12 0.79 12.65
N PHE A 63 11.16 1.52 12.07
CA PHE A 63 11.35 2.83 11.47
C PHE A 63 11.83 3.92 12.45
N GLN A 64 11.32 3.94 13.68
CA GLN A 64 11.69 4.97 14.65
C GLN A 64 13.10 4.80 15.23
N GLU A 65 13.71 3.61 15.15
CA GLU A 65 15.06 3.37 15.67
C GLU A 65 16.18 3.77 14.70
N GLU A 66 15.92 3.73 13.38
CA GLU A 66 16.95 4.05 12.36
C GLU A 66 16.90 5.50 11.84
N LEU A 67 15.79 6.21 12.04
CA LEU A 67 15.63 7.58 11.54
C LEU A 67 16.07 8.62 12.56
N GLU A 68 17.12 9.36 12.18
CA GLU A 68 17.64 10.47 12.96
C GLU A 68 16.67 11.65 12.96
N VAL A 69 16.40 12.23 14.13
CA VAL A 69 15.61 13.46 14.27
C VAL A 69 16.51 14.66 14.00
N ASP A 70 16.08 15.54 13.11
CA ASP A 70 16.75 16.81 12.86
C ASP A 70 16.49 17.75 14.04
N ARG A 71 17.51 17.88 14.90
CA ARG A 71 17.45 18.72 16.11
C ARG A 71 17.33 20.21 15.78
N VAL A 72 17.90 20.65 14.67
CA VAL A 72 17.82 22.05 14.25
C VAL A 72 16.40 22.34 13.80
N ALA A 73 15.84 21.53 12.91
CA ALA A 73 14.46 21.68 12.47
C ALA A 73 13.46 21.59 13.64
N ARG A 74 13.70 20.68 14.60
CA ARG A 74 12.84 20.55 15.80
C ARG A 74 12.87 21.80 16.67
N SER A 75 14.01 22.46 16.78
CA SER A 75 14.12 23.72 17.55
C SER A 75 13.38 24.90 16.90
N LEU A 76 13.02 24.78 15.62
CA LEU A 76 12.23 25.79 14.89
C LEU A 76 10.72 25.55 15.02
N TYR A 77 10.29 24.43 15.61
CA TYR A 77 8.88 24.17 15.81
C TYR A 77 8.33 25.13 16.86
N PRO A 78 7.10 25.64 16.69
CA PRO A 78 6.48 26.50 17.67
C PRO A 78 6.13 25.71 18.94
N GLU A 79 5.93 26.41 20.05
CA GLU A 79 5.64 25.80 21.37
C GLU A 79 4.33 25.00 21.41
N ASP A 80 3.39 25.31 20.52
CA ASP A 80 2.11 24.60 20.36
C ASP A 80 2.18 23.43 19.38
N ALA A 81 3.35 23.14 18.81
CA ALA A 81 3.52 21.99 17.94
C ALA A 81 3.28 20.67 18.70
N PRO A 82 2.65 19.67 18.06
CA PRO A 82 2.46 18.36 18.67
C PRO A 82 3.79 17.72 19.07
N SER A 83 3.89 17.25 20.32
CA SER A 83 5.12 16.67 20.88
C SER A 83 5.59 15.40 20.15
N ASN A 84 4.69 14.74 19.42
CA ASN A 84 4.95 13.57 18.59
C ASN A 84 5.28 13.91 17.13
N MET A 85 5.27 15.18 16.73
CA MET A 85 5.71 15.62 15.41
C MET A 85 7.24 15.72 15.40
N LEU A 86 7.90 14.76 14.75
CA LEU A 86 9.36 14.65 14.74
C LEU A 86 9.89 14.94 13.33
N PRO A 87 10.67 16.01 13.13
CA PRO A 87 11.32 16.25 11.84
C PRO A 87 12.45 15.24 11.65
N LEU A 88 12.40 14.48 10.56
CA LEU A 88 13.39 13.44 10.26
C LEU A 88 14.49 14.01 9.35
N VAL A 89 15.74 13.58 9.57
CA VAL A 89 16.88 13.93 8.72
C VAL A 89 16.73 13.23 7.37
N CYS A 90 16.66 14.03 6.30
CA CYS A 90 16.74 13.53 4.93
C CYS A 90 18.19 13.70 4.43
N LYS A 91 18.85 12.59 4.07
CA LYS A 91 20.28 12.57 3.70
C LYS A 91 20.56 12.85 2.21
N GLY A 92 19.53 12.98 1.38
CA GLY A 92 19.69 13.15 -0.07
C GLY A 92 20.21 14.52 -0.52
N GLU A 93 20.75 14.59 -1.74
CA GLU A 93 21.21 15.83 -2.40
C GLU A 93 20.08 16.58 -3.16
N GLY A 94 18.82 16.18 -2.94
CA GLY A 94 17.62 16.73 -3.59
C GLY A 94 16.42 15.80 -3.39
N ASN A 95 15.22 16.20 -3.83
CA ASN A 95 13.98 15.39 -3.73
C ASN A 95 13.52 15.02 -2.31
N HIS A 96 13.86 15.82 -1.30
CA HIS A 96 13.52 15.54 0.11
C HIS A 96 12.02 15.32 0.38
N LEU A 97 11.14 15.96 -0.39
CA LEU A 97 9.69 15.73 -0.28
C LEU A 97 9.33 14.28 -0.59
N PHE A 98 9.85 13.75 -1.69
CA PHE A 98 9.57 12.39 -2.14
C PHE A 98 10.32 11.35 -1.32
N GLU A 99 11.52 11.68 -0.83
CA GLU A 99 12.20 10.85 0.17
C GLU A 99 11.38 10.75 1.45
N ALA A 100 10.94 11.87 2.01
CA ALA A 100 10.09 11.88 3.20
C ALA A 100 8.79 11.12 2.98
N ALA A 101 8.15 11.29 1.82
CA ALA A 101 6.94 10.54 1.46
C ALA A 101 7.21 9.03 1.34
N SER A 102 8.28 8.63 0.66
CA SER A 102 8.69 7.22 0.55
C SER A 102 8.97 6.61 1.92
N VAL A 103 9.69 7.34 2.76
CA VAL A 103 10.03 6.99 4.14
C VAL A 103 8.74 6.82 4.96
N LEU A 104 7.78 7.76 4.89
CA LEU A 104 6.48 7.65 5.57
C LEU A 104 5.60 6.50 5.07
N LEU A 105 5.62 6.20 3.78
CA LEU A 105 4.76 5.19 3.16
C LEU A 105 5.33 3.78 3.25
N TRP A 106 6.66 3.63 3.12
CA TRP A 106 7.33 2.35 2.92
C TRP A 106 8.42 2.05 3.95
N GLY A 107 8.78 3.03 4.77
CA GLY A 107 9.81 2.86 5.79
C GLY A 107 11.24 3.12 5.29
N ASN A 108 11.43 3.43 4.01
CA ASN A 108 12.74 3.70 3.42
C ASN A 108 12.61 4.67 2.23
N PRO A 109 13.71 5.27 1.74
CA PRO A 109 13.65 6.24 0.64
C PRO A 109 13.60 5.60 -0.77
N SER A 110 13.38 4.27 -0.88
CA SER A 110 13.56 3.56 -2.15
C SER A 110 12.50 3.86 -3.21
N LEU A 111 11.37 4.48 -2.84
CA LEU A 111 10.30 4.89 -3.76
C LEU A 111 10.38 6.37 -4.12
N SER A 112 11.44 7.08 -3.72
CA SER A 112 11.55 8.53 -3.91
C SER A 112 11.54 8.95 -5.38
N LEU A 113 11.97 8.11 -6.32
CA LEU A 113 11.94 8.38 -7.75
C LEU A 113 10.58 8.03 -8.37
N GLU A 114 9.98 6.93 -7.93
CA GLU A 114 8.68 6.44 -8.37
C GLU A 114 7.53 7.35 -7.92
N LEU A 115 7.72 8.13 -6.86
CA LEU A 115 6.75 9.11 -6.38
C LEU A 115 6.79 10.45 -7.17
N GLN A 116 7.76 10.66 -8.07
CA GLN A 116 7.89 11.89 -8.86
C GLN A 116 6.99 11.93 -10.10
N VAL A 117 6.22 10.86 -10.33
CA VAL A 117 5.54 10.55 -11.59
C VAL A 117 4.18 11.25 -11.70
#